data_AF-A0A4S2ERN0-F1
#
_entry.id   AF-A0A4S2ERN0-F1
#
_cell.length_a   1.000
_cell.length_b   1.000
_cell.length_c   1.000
_cell.angle_alpha   90.00
_cell.angle_beta   90.00
_cell.angle_gamma   90.00
#
_symmetry.space_group_name_H-M   'P 1'
#
loop_
_entity.id
_entity.type
_entity.pdbx_description
1 polymer ?
#
loop_
_entity_poly.entity_id
_entity_poly.type
_entity_poly.pdbx_seq_one_letter_code
_entity_poly.pdbx_strand_id
1 'polypeptide(L)'
;MRVIKIDHSVQKARDTSRVYELTLFDGSERAIIADNAKVVVKVGNLTGFLFDIEPKIIDGKIKINSDSFSELPPDIYRLEVWITKDDKLSIYPDESQAQIRLNSTLNDVQGTTLSVITIEQLRKEIAESGGAGEPVIGPKGEKGDQGPQGEPGPVGPAGRDGVNGKDGSQGQKGDQGERGPAGQDGKSAYQIWLDLGNTGSQQDFIDSLKPKVVENNSVSEVRRAPAAWTLDRTTTPWTIWLDNGCGLQFPEYATTATVYGYGFAGNLNATDFVTWPLIPNVISASRGTLTLEKFRAKSGMFDYWSPRTKVINAIQDASKFDWSNAFGDAGTNSGSYGRKPNFARVMYELSIWSDADVLSLGAVRKEG
;
A
#
# COMPACT_ATOMS: atom_id res chain seq x y z
N MET A 1 3.16 -20.14 26.28
CA MET A 1 3.34 -19.03 25.33
C MET A 1 4.67 -19.20 24.64
N ARG A 2 4.62 -19.45 23.34
CA ARG A 2 5.76 -19.57 22.43
C ARG A 2 6.05 -18.22 21.81
N VAL A 3 7.30 -17.78 21.88
CA VAL A 3 7.71 -16.44 21.44
C VAL A 3 8.95 -16.52 20.57
N ILE A 4 9.03 -15.62 19.58
CA ILE A 4 10.25 -15.34 18.83
C ILE A 4 10.79 -13.98 19.27
N LYS A 5 12.08 -13.93 19.63
CA LYS A 5 12.83 -12.67 19.72
C LYS A 5 13.74 -12.55 18.51
N ILE A 6 13.66 -11.41 17.84
CA ILE A 6 14.50 -11.05 16.70
C ILE A 6 15.46 -9.96 17.18
N ASP A 7 16.76 -10.12 16.92
CA ASP A 7 17.80 -9.16 17.30
C ASP A 7 17.57 -7.77 16.70
N HIS A 8 17.21 -7.72 15.41
CA HIS A 8 16.87 -6.51 14.68
C HIS A 8 15.59 -6.76 13.90
N SER A 9 14.52 -6.02 14.15
CA SER A 9 13.25 -6.17 13.42
C SER A 9 13.04 -5.12 12.34
N VAL A 10 14.02 -4.26 12.06
CA VAL A 10 13.90 -3.16 11.08
C VAL A 10 15.16 -3.07 10.23
N GLN A 11 14.98 -3.02 8.91
CA GLN A 11 16.05 -2.70 7.96
C GLN A 11 15.54 -1.86 6.80
N LYS A 12 16.43 -1.38 5.94
CA LYS A 12 16.03 -0.81 4.64
C LYS A 12 15.69 -1.93 3.68
N ALA A 13 14.65 -1.76 2.86
CA ALA A 13 14.37 -2.69 1.78
C ALA A 13 15.60 -2.81 0.86
N ARG A 14 15.86 -4.01 0.34
CA ARG A 14 17.02 -4.34 -0.51
C ARG A 14 18.39 -4.28 0.19
N ASP A 15 18.46 -4.02 1.49
CA ASP A 15 19.68 -4.21 2.29
C ASP A 15 19.91 -5.72 2.53
N THR A 16 21.03 -6.21 2.01
CA THR A 16 21.43 -7.62 2.04
C THR A 16 22.59 -7.91 2.98
N SER A 17 23.08 -6.89 3.70
CA SER A 17 24.30 -7.00 4.51
C SER A 17 24.10 -7.71 5.85
N ARG A 18 22.85 -8.04 6.21
CA ARG A 18 22.46 -8.43 7.56
C ARG A 18 22.15 -9.91 7.66
N VAL A 19 22.42 -10.46 8.84
CA VAL A 19 21.93 -11.77 9.25
C VAL A 19 21.01 -11.57 10.45
N TYR A 20 19.75 -11.93 10.31
CA TYR A 20 18.79 -11.93 11.40
C TYR A 20 19.04 -13.10 12.34
N GLU A 21 18.99 -12.84 13.64
CA GLU A 21 19.04 -13.86 14.67
C GLU A 21 17.69 -14.00 15.36
N LEU A 22 17.07 -15.16 15.14
CA LEU A 22 15.83 -15.54 15.79
C LEU A 22 16.14 -16.46 16.96
N THR A 23 15.67 -16.07 18.15
CA THR A 23 15.74 -16.89 19.36
C THR A 23 14.33 -17.24 19.82
N LEU A 24 14.09 -18.53 20.01
CA LEU A 24 12.80 -19.07 20.42
C LEU A 24 12.70 -19.21 21.94
N PHE A 25 11.53 -18.97 22.50
CA PHE A 25 11.24 -19.10 23.93
C PHE A 25 9.92 -19.83 24.17
N ASP A 26 9.91 -20.68 25.19
CA ASP A 26 8.73 -21.29 25.79
C ASP A 26 8.50 -20.66 27.18
N GLY A 27 7.59 -19.69 27.25
CA GLY A 27 7.44 -18.82 28.42
C GLY A 27 8.67 -17.94 28.60
N SER A 28 9.37 -18.07 29.73
CA SER A 28 10.61 -17.34 30.02
C SER A 28 11.87 -18.11 29.63
N GLU A 29 11.77 -19.39 29.29
CA GLU A 29 12.92 -20.25 29.00
C GLU A 29 13.22 -20.29 27.51
N ARG A 30 14.51 -20.33 27.16
CA ARG A 30 14.94 -20.45 25.77
C ARG A 30 14.61 -21.86 25.26
N ALA A 31 13.91 -21.95 24.14
CA ALA A 31 13.58 -23.23 23.53
C ALA A 31 14.82 -23.88 22.93
N ILE A 32 14.94 -25.20 23.08
CA ILE A 32 16.04 -26.01 22.54
C ILE A 32 15.60 -26.60 21.20
N ILE A 33 16.30 -26.25 20.13
CA ILE A 33 16.09 -26.84 18.81
C ILE A 33 16.94 -28.11 18.74
N ALA A 34 16.31 -29.27 18.62
CA ALA A 34 17.02 -30.55 18.52
C ALA A 34 17.70 -30.69 17.16
N ASP A 35 18.88 -31.32 17.12
CA ASP A 35 19.69 -31.47 15.90
C ASP A 35 18.97 -32.22 14.76
N ASN A 36 18.01 -33.09 15.09
CA ASN A 36 17.21 -33.84 14.12
C ASN A 36 15.88 -33.18 13.73
N ALA A 37 15.60 -31.97 14.24
CA ALA A 37 14.35 -31.28 13.94
C ALA A 37 14.42 -30.57 12.58
N LYS A 38 13.36 -30.68 11.78
CA LYS A 38 13.21 -29.86 10.57
C LYS A 38 12.70 -28.49 10.97
N VAL A 39 13.43 -27.43 10.60
CA VAL A 39 13.06 -26.04 10.87
C VAL A 39 12.76 -25.33 9.55
N VAL A 40 11.60 -24.69 9.46
CA VAL A 40 11.21 -23.83 8.33
C VAL A 40 10.73 -22.50 8.87
N VAL A 41 11.20 -21.40 8.29
CA VAL A 41 10.68 -20.07 8.59
C VAL A 41 9.68 -19.71 7.49
N LYS A 42 8.42 -19.55 7.86
CA LYS A 42 7.35 -19.07 6.97
C LYS A 42 7.40 -17.56 6.92
N VAL A 43 7.48 -17.00 5.73
CA VAL A 43 7.42 -15.56 5.50
C VAL A 43 6.07 -15.22 4.89
N GLY A 44 5.36 -14.31 5.52
CA GLY A 44 4.09 -13.79 5.04
C GLY A 44 4.04 -12.27 5.12
N ASN A 45 3.02 -11.68 4.52
CA ASN A 45 2.63 -10.29 4.74
C ASN A 45 1.20 -10.26 5.29
N LEU A 46 0.54 -9.10 5.23
CA LEU A 46 -0.86 -8.99 5.66
C LEU A 46 -1.83 -9.79 4.76
N THR A 47 -1.48 -10.04 3.50
CA THR A 47 -2.34 -10.74 2.53
C THR A 47 -2.21 -12.26 2.56
N GLY A 48 -1.15 -12.79 3.18
CA GLY A 48 -0.98 -14.22 3.36
C GLY A 48 0.48 -14.67 3.32
N PHE A 49 0.64 -15.97 3.15
CA PHE A 49 1.92 -16.63 2.97
C PHE A 49 2.58 -16.20 1.65
N LEU A 50 3.91 -16.02 1.67
CA LEU A 50 4.70 -15.67 0.50
C LEU A 50 5.65 -16.81 0.12
N PHE A 51 6.54 -17.21 1.03
CA PHE A 51 7.53 -18.25 0.77
C PHE A 51 8.13 -18.81 2.07
N ASP A 52 8.84 -19.94 1.90
CA ASP A 52 9.58 -20.62 2.95
C ASP A 52 11.06 -20.23 2.89
N ILE A 53 11.69 -20.12 4.06
CA ILE A 53 13.14 -20.06 4.21
C ILE A 53 13.57 -21.30 4.99
N GLU A 54 14.54 -22.03 4.47
CA GLU A 54 15.29 -23.04 5.23
C GLU A 54 16.48 -22.35 5.91
N PRO A 55 16.42 -22.09 7.23
CA PRO A 55 17.44 -21.29 7.89
C PRO A 55 18.66 -22.14 8.27
N LYS A 56 19.77 -21.46 8.55
CA LYS A 56 20.90 -22.09 9.26
C LYS A 56 20.65 -22.03 10.76
N ILE A 57 20.95 -23.12 11.47
CA ILE A 57 20.90 -23.16 12.94
C ILE A 57 22.34 -23.13 13.46
N ILE A 58 22.68 -22.10 14.24
CA ILE A 58 24.02 -21.93 14.83
C ILE A 58 23.84 -21.55 16.30
N ASP A 59 24.45 -22.31 17.20
CA ASP A 59 24.36 -22.12 18.67
C ASP A 59 22.92 -22.02 19.19
N GLY A 60 22.03 -22.84 18.63
CA GLY A 60 20.59 -22.86 18.94
C GLY A 60 19.84 -21.60 18.52
N LYS A 61 20.41 -20.76 17.65
CA LYS A 61 19.75 -19.60 17.05
C LYS A 61 19.46 -19.88 15.58
N ILE A 62 18.32 -19.39 15.13
CA ILE A 62 17.91 -19.44 13.73
C ILE A 62 18.52 -18.22 13.03
N LYS A 63 19.30 -18.46 11.97
CA LYS A 63 20.00 -17.44 11.19
C LYS A 63 19.39 -17.33 9.80
N ILE A 64 18.91 -16.13 9.47
CA ILE A 64 18.34 -15.82 8.15
C ILE A 64 19.16 -14.69 7.54
N ASN A 65 19.74 -14.92 6.36
CA ASN A 65 20.39 -13.85 5.62
C ASN A 65 19.32 -12.93 5.02
N SER A 66 19.50 -11.62 5.19
CA SER A 66 18.65 -10.57 4.63
C SER A 66 18.52 -10.58 3.10
N ASP A 67 19.46 -11.23 2.39
CA ASP A 67 19.30 -11.62 0.97
C ASP A 67 17.97 -12.32 0.68
N SER A 68 17.44 -13.09 1.64
CA SER A 68 16.16 -13.80 1.49
C SER A 68 14.95 -12.85 1.37
N PHE A 69 15.14 -11.56 1.65
CA PHE A 69 14.11 -10.52 1.60
C PHE A 69 14.42 -9.45 0.55
N SER A 70 15.44 -9.62 -0.29
CA SER A 70 15.93 -8.58 -1.21
C SER A 70 14.88 -8.16 -2.26
N GLU A 71 14.07 -9.12 -2.72
CA GLU A 71 13.01 -8.92 -3.72
C GLU A 71 11.69 -8.41 -3.09
N LEU A 72 11.65 -8.28 -1.77
CA LEU A 72 10.45 -7.84 -1.07
C LEU A 72 10.35 -6.30 -1.05
N PRO A 73 9.18 -5.73 -1.39
CA PRO A 73 8.98 -4.29 -1.29
C PRO A 73 9.09 -3.78 0.16
N PRO A 74 9.23 -2.46 0.37
CA PRO A 74 9.10 -1.89 1.70
C PRO A 74 7.72 -2.16 2.31
N ASP A 75 7.67 -3.00 3.36
CA ASP A 75 6.45 -3.32 4.11
C ASP A 75 6.80 -4.00 5.45
N ILE A 76 5.78 -4.44 6.19
CA ILE A 76 5.90 -5.30 7.36
C ILE A 76 5.63 -6.75 6.95
N TYR A 77 6.63 -7.60 7.18
CA TYR A 77 6.56 -9.03 6.96
C TYR A 77 6.41 -9.75 8.29
N ARG A 78 5.61 -10.81 8.29
CA ARG A 78 5.33 -11.68 9.42
C ARG A 78 6.14 -12.95 9.27
N LEU A 79 6.68 -13.41 10.39
CA LEU A 79 7.44 -14.64 10.47
C LEU A 79 6.74 -15.63 11.39
N GLU A 80 6.65 -16.87 10.95
CA GLU A 80 6.41 -18.02 11.81
C GLU A 80 7.57 -19.00 11.68
N VAL A 81 7.95 -19.63 12.78
CA VAL A 81 8.95 -20.69 12.79
C VAL A 81 8.23 -22.01 13.05
N TRP A 82 8.29 -22.90 12.07
CA TRP A 82 7.71 -24.23 12.12
C TRP A 82 8.81 -25.24 12.39
N ILE A 83 8.69 -25.94 13.51
CA ILE A 83 9.62 -27.01 13.91
C ILE A 83 8.88 -28.32 13.87
N THR A 84 9.34 -29.25 13.03
CA THR A 84 8.80 -30.61 12.96
C THR A 84 9.81 -31.60 13.52
N LYS A 85 9.40 -32.38 14.52
CA LYS A 85 10.22 -33.45 15.12
C LYS A 85 9.31 -34.63 15.47
N ASP A 86 9.68 -35.84 15.05
CA ASP A 86 8.95 -37.08 15.34
C ASP A 86 7.44 -36.93 15.02
N ASP A 87 7.11 -36.38 13.85
CA ASP A 87 5.76 -36.05 13.36
C ASP A 87 4.97 -35.03 14.19
N LYS A 88 5.59 -34.39 15.19
CA LYS A 88 4.99 -33.31 15.97
C LYS A 88 5.43 -31.95 15.43
N LEU A 89 4.45 -31.10 15.16
CA LEU A 89 4.65 -29.73 14.72
C LEU A 89 4.52 -28.75 15.90
N SER A 90 5.54 -27.93 16.09
CA SER A 90 5.54 -26.78 16.99
C SER A 90 5.69 -25.50 16.17
N ILE A 91 4.76 -24.56 16.33
CA ILE A 91 4.78 -23.26 15.64
C ILE A 91 5.08 -22.17 16.67
N TYR A 92 6.01 -21.28 16.32
CA TYR A 92 6.36 -20.09 17.08
C TYR A 92 6.11 -18.84 16.22
N PRO A 93 5.65 -17.73 16.82
CA PRO A 93 4.93 -17.67 18.10
C PRO A 93 3.55 -18.36 18.03
N ASP A 94 2.93 -18.66 19.17
CA ASP A 94 1.59 -19.31 19.24
C ASP A 94 0.41 -18.33 19.36
N GLU A 95 0.61 -17.17 19.99
CA GLU A 95 -0.45 -16.16 20.20
C GLU A 95 -0.20 -14.82 19.48
N SER A 96 1.06 -14.51 19.19
CA SER A 96 1.48 -13.21 18.64
C SER A 96 1.96 -13.33 17.20
N GLN A 97 2.47 -12.25 16.61
CA GLN A 97 3.16 -12.29 15.32
C GLN A 97 4.57 -11.73 15.48
N ALA A 98 5.56 -12.49 15.04
CA ALA A 98 6.91 -11.97 14.88
C ALA A 98 6.97 -11.19 13.58
N GLN A 99 7.60 -10.01 13.58
CA GLN A 99 7.59 -9.12 12.42
C GLN A 99 8.98 -8.57 12.10
N ILE A 100 9.23 -8.40 10.81
CA ILE A 100 10.35 -7.62 10.27
C ILE A 100 9.76 -6.50 9.42
N ARG A 101 10.24 -5.27 9.59
CA ARG A 101 9.89 -4.11 8.78
C ARG A 101 11.02 -3.79 7.80
N LEU A 102 10.67 -3.74 6.52
CA LEU A 102 11.51 -3.20 5.46
C LEU A 102 11.08 -1.76 5.21
N ASN A 103 11.93 -0.80 5.57
CA ASN A 103 11.70 0.62 5.34
C ASN A 103 12.13 1.03 3.95
N SER A 104 11.40 1.97 3.36
CA SER A 104 11.80 2.67 2.14
C SER A 104 13.21 3.25 2.26
N THR A 105 14.01 3.08 1.21
CA THR A 105 15.26 3.80 1.00
C THR A 105 14.98 5.21 0.51
N LEU A 106 15.97 6.12 0.53
CA LEU A 106 15.80 7.45 -0.06
C LEU A 106 15.51 7.40 -1.57
N ASN A 107 15.92 6.32 -2.25
CA ASN A 107 15.60 6.09 -3.66
C ASN A 107 14.09 5.83 -3.87
N ASP A 108 13.39 5.30 -2.87
CA ASP A 108 11.94 5.09 -2.92
C ASP A 108 11.15 6.38 -2.58
N VAL A 109 11.80 7.44 -2.09
CA VAL A 109 11.17 8.71 -1.64
C VAL A 109 11.12 9.78 -2.74
N GLN A 110 11.80 9.59 -3.87
CA GLN A 110 11.78 10.57 -4.98
C GLN A 110 10.51 10.55 -5.85
N GLY A 111 9.50 9.74 -5.49
CA GLY A 111 8.27 9.55 -6.27
C GLY A 111 7.10 10.49 -5.95
N THR A 112 7.28 11.56 -5.18
CA THR A 112 6.23 12.57 -4.97
C THR A 112 6.75 13.99 -5.15
N THR A 113 7.04 14.37 -6.38
CA THR A 113 6.78 15.75 -6.79
C THR A 113 5.34 15.79 -7.30
N LEU A 114 4.49 16.50 -6.56
CA LEU A 114 3.24 17.05 -7.07
C LEU A 114 3.50 17.61 -8.47
N SER A 115 2.54 17.45 -9.39
CA SER A 115 2.56 18.02 -10.73
C SER A 115 2.98 19.49 -10.65
N VAL A 116 4.26 19.77 -10.89
CA VAL A 116 4.74 21.15 -11.06
C VAL A 116 4.12 21.56 -12.38
N ILE A 117 3.07 22.36 -12.32
CA ILE A 117 2.64 23.14 -13.46
C ILE A 117 3.90 23.89 -13.88
N THR A 118 4.48 23.53 -15.03
CA THR A 118 5.63 24.26 -15.55
C THR A 118 5.19 25.71 -15.77
N ILE A 119 6.10 26.67 -15.65
CA ILE A 119 5.78 28.09 -15.91
C ILE A 119 5.13 28.25 -17.29
N GLU A 120 5.50 27.42 -18.26
CA GLU A 120 4.88 27.40 -19.59
C GLU A 120 3.42 26.92 -19.59
N GLN A 121 3.10 25.95 -18.74
CA GLN A 121 1.74 25.42 -18.61
C GLN A 121 0.83 26.38 -17.85
N LEU A 122 1.36 27.11 -16.87
CA LEU A 122 0.67 28.22 -16.20
C LEU A 122 0.43 29.39 -17.17
N ARG A 123 1.42 29.74 -18.00
CA ARG A 123 1.29 30.78 -19.03
C ARG A 123 0.22 30.44 -20.06
N LYS A 124 0.15 29.18 -20.47
CA LYS A 124 -0.86 28.67 -21.40
C LYS A 124 -2.27 28.80 -20.82
N GLU A 125 -2.47 28.38 -19.57
CA GLU A 125 -3.77 28.49 -18.89
C GLU A 125 -4.21 29.95 -18.67
N ILE A 126 -3.28 30.86 -18.37
CA ILE A 126 -3.57 32.30 -18.24
C ILE A 126 -3.97 32.90 -19.60
N ALA A 127 -3.23 32.58 -20.67
CA ALA A 127 -3.54 33.04 -22.02
C ALA A 127 -4.89 32.51 -22.55
N GLU A 128 -5.24 31.27 -22.23
CA GLU A 128 -6.49 30.62 -22.64
C GLU A 128 -7.70 31.08 -21.81
N SER A 129 -7.48 31.64 -20.61
CA SER A 129 -8.55 32.14 -19.73
C SER A 129 -9.07 33.56 -20.05
N GLY A 130 -8.48 34.24 -21.05
CA GLY A 130 -9.06 35.45 -21.65
C GLY A 130 -9.13 36.70 -20.78
N GLY A 131 -8.42 36.75 -19.64
CA GLY A 131 -8.34 37.94 -18.79
C GLY A 131 -7.11 38.80 -19.14
N ALA A 132 -7.32 40.05 -19.56
CA ALA A 132 -6.27 41.04 -19.73
C ALA A 132 -5.56 41.33 -18.38
N GLY A 133 -4.49 40.61 -18.10
CA GLY A 133 -3.52 40.94 -17.06
C GLY A 133 -2.19 41.28 -17.73
N GLU A 134 -1.86 42.56 -17.83
CA GLU A 134 -0.49 42.95 -18.17
C GLU A 134 0.47 42.39 -17.10
N PRO A 135 1.58 41.75 -17.51
CA PRO A 135 2.54 41.20 -16.55
C PRO A 135 3.27 42.35 -15.86
N VAL A 136 3.11 42.47 -14.54
CA VAL A 136 4.01 43.29 -13.73
C VAL A 136 5.37 42.58 -13.69
N ILE A 137 6.31 43.07 -14.49
CA ILE A 137 7.72 42.67 -14.44
C ILE A 137 8.28 43.20 -13.12
N GLY A 138 8.48 42.31 -12.13
CA GLY A 138 9.26 42.63 -10.94
C GLY A 138 10.72 42.93 -11.33
N PRO A 139 11.41 43.88 -10.66
CA PRO A 139 12.78 44.22 -11.00
C PRO A 139 13.68 42.99 -10.87
N LYS A 140 14.57 42.80 -11.86
CA LYS A 140 15.59 41.76 -11.88
C LYS A 140 16.45 41.88 -10.62
N GLY A 141 16.47 40.84 -9.78
CA GLY A 141 17.35 40.80 -8.61
C GLY A 141 18.80 41.02 -9.01
N GLU A 142 19.53 41.81 -8.22
CA GLU A 142 20.94 42.10 -8.45
C GLU A 142 21.76 40.80 -8.43
N LYS A 143 22.74 40.72 -9.33
CA LYS A 143 23.66 39.58 -9.43
C LYS A 143 24.48 39.55 -8.14
N GLY A 144 24.41 38.46 -7.39
CA GLY A 144 25.20 38.27 -6.18
C GLY A 144 26.69 38.45 -6.46
N ASP A 145 27.38 39.14 -5.55
CA ASP A 145 28.81 39.44 -5.65
C ASP A 145 29.65 38.15 -5.80
N GLN A 146 30.71 38.24 -6.59
CA GLN A 146 31.67 37.16 -6.76
C GLN A 146 32.36 36.90 -5.41
N GLY A 147 32.34 35.64 -4.94
CA GLY A 147 33.00 35.26 -3.70
C GLY A 147 34.49 35.64 -3.70
N PRO A 148 35.06 36.01 -2.54
CA PRO A 148 36.46 36.42 -2.45
C PRO A 148 37.40 35.31 -2.91
N GLN A 149 38.49 35.72 -3.58
CA GLN A 149 39.54 34.82 -4.02
C GLN A 149 40.18 34.14 -2.80
N GLY A 150 40.32 32.81 -2.84
CA GLY A 150 40.91 32.03 -1.75
C GLY A 150 42.34 32.49 -1.43
N GLU A 151 42.68 32.47 -0.14
CA GLU A 151 44.00 32.89 0.33
C GLU A 151 45.14 32.04 -0.29
N PRO A 152 46.31 32.62 -0.57
CA PRO A 152 47.48 31.86 -1.02
C PRO A 152 47.87 30.78 0.00
N GLY A 153 48.18 29.58 -0.49
CA GLY A 153 48.64 28.49 0.37
C GLY A 153 49.92 28.86 1.12
N PRO A 154 50.11 28.36 2.36
CA PRO A 154 51.29 28.66 3.16
C PRO A 154 52.57 28.14 2.49
N VAL A 155 53.67 28.89 2.68
CA VAL A 155 55.00 28.55 2.18
C VAL A 155 55.48 27.24 2.83
N GLY A 156 56.01 26.33 2.02
CA GLY A 156 56.51 25.03 2.49
C GLY A 156 57.72 25.17 3.44
N PRO A 157 57.87 24.30 4.44
CA PRO A 157 58.93 24.40 5.43
C PRO A 157 60.32 24.07 4.84
N ALA A 158 61.35 24.76 5.30
CA ALA A 158 62.74 24.45 4.96
C ALA A 158 63.23 23.19 5.69
N GLY A 159 63.88 22.28 4.95
CA GLY A 159 64.37 21.00 5.48
C GLY A 159 65.67 21.12 6.30
N ARG A 160 65.84 20.22 7.27
CA ARG A 160 67.12 19.92 7.95
C ARG A 160 67.22 18.44 8.32
N ASP A 161 68.47 17.96 8.33
CA ASP A 161 68.89 16.55 8.30
C ASP A 161 68.55 15.71 9.55
N GLY A 162 68.64 14.38 9.36
CA GLY A 162 67.77 13.38 9.98
C GLY A 162 68.12 12.81 11.35
N VAL A 163 67.14 12.07 11.87
CA VAL A 163 67.22 11.15 13.01
C VAL A 163 66.35 9.92 12.76
N ASN A 164 66.77 8.81 13.35
CA ASN A 164 66.39 7.42 13.08
C ASN A 164 64.88 7.10 13.15
N GLY A 165 64.48 6.15 12.27
CA GLY A 165 63.28 5.30 12.22
C GLY A 165 61.95 5.80 12.83
N LYS A 166 60.98 6.15 11.98
CA LYS A 166 59.56 6.22 12.36
C LYS A 166 58.85 4.94 11.92
N ASP A 167 58.05 4.37 12.82
CA ASP A 167 57.19 3.23 12.56
C ASP A 167 56.36 3.42 11.28
N GLY A 168 56.17 2.31 10.55
CA GLY A 168 55.50 2.30 9.26
C GLY A 168 54.11 2.93 9.33
N SER A 169 53.84 3.87 8.43
CA SER A 169 52.53 4.48 8.24
C SER A 169 51.49 3.39 8.00
N GLN A 170 50.43 3.38 8.81
CA GLN A 170 49.23 2.57 8.59
C GLN A 170 48.73 2.79 7.16
N GLY A 171 48.51 1.69 6.42
CA GLY A 171 48.12 1.72 5.02
C GLY A 171 46.87 2.58 4.79
N GLN A 172 46.87 3.35 3.70
CA GLN A 172 45.72 4.15 3.29
C GLN A 172 44.50 3.23 3.16
N LYS A 173 43.40 3.61 3.83
CA LYS A 173 42.11 2.93 3.70
C LYS A 173 41.72 3.00 2.21
N GLY A 174 41.47 1.84 1.60
CA GLY A 174 41.14 1.74 0.17
C GLY A 174 39.96 2.63 -0.19
N ASP A 175 40.02 3.22 -1.39
CA ASP A 175 38.99 4.09 -1.92
C ASP A 175 37.62 3.41 -1.87
N GLN A 176 36.61 4.18 -1.45
CA GLN A 176 35.23 3.73 -1.45
C GLN A 176 34.84 3.39 -2.90
N GLY A 177 34.45 2.13 -3.14
CA GLY A 177 34.05 1.65 -4.47
C GLY A 177 33.00 2.57 -5.11
N GLU A 178 33.14 2.77 -6.42
CA GLU A 178 32.21 3.59 -7.19
C GLU A 178 30.77 3.09 -6.99
N ARG A 179 29.85 4.04 -6.77
CA ARG A 179 28.43 3.75 -6.62
C ARG A 179 27.95 3.00 -7.86
N GLY A 180 27.41 1.79 -7.66
CA GLY A 180 26.83 1.01 -8.75
C GLY A 180 25.81 1.84 -9.55
N PRO A 181 25.65 1.57 -10.86
CA PRO A 181 24.68 2.28 -11.68
C PRO A 181 23.28 2.14 -11.07
N ALA A 182 22.47 3.19 -11.19
CA ALA A 182 21.10 3.18 -10.67
C ALA A 182 20.34 1.97 -11.24
N GLY A 183 19.59 1.28 -10.37
CA GLY A 183 18.63 0.27 -10.80
C GLY A 183 17.57 0.92 -11.69
N GLN A 184 17.12 0.20 -12.71
CA GLN A 184 16.06 0.69 -13.58
C GLN A 184 14.76 0.85 -12.77
N ASP A 185 14.02 1.93 -13.02
CA ASP A 185 12.73 2.16 -12.39
C ASP A 185 11.78 0.97 -12.60
N GLY A 186 10.96 0.71 -11.59
CA GLY A 186 9.89 -0.27 -11.69
C GLY A 186 8.92 0.13 -12.80
N LYS A 187 8.47 -0.86 -13.58
CA LYS A 187 7.55 -0.63 -14.68
C LYS A 187 6.21 -0.15 -14.15
N SER A 188 5.72 0.98 -14.68
CA SER A 188 4.36 1.45 -14.39
C SER A 188 3.32 0.40 -14.82
N ALA A 189 2.09 0.47 -14.28
CA ALA A 189 1.02 -0.42 -14.73
C ALA A 189 0.80 -0.33 -16.26
N TYR A 190 0.99 0.85 -16.83
CA TYR A 190 1.02 1.07 -18.27
C TYR A 190 2.20 0.38 -18.98
N GLN A 191 3.40 0.42 -18.39
CA GLN A 191 4.58 -0.25 -18.96
C GLN A 191 4.49 -1.78 -18.86
N ILE A 192 3.92 -2.31 -17.76
CA ILE A 192 3.58 -3.73 -17.63
C ILE A 192 2.52 -4.12 -18.68
N TRP A 193 1.52 -3.26 -18.89
CA TRP A 193 0.51 -3.47 -19.94
C TRP A 193 1.14 -3.53 -21.33
N LEU A 194 2.10 -2.66 -21.66
CA LEU A 194 2.86 -2.73 -22.91
C LEU A 194 3.70 -4.00 -23.02
N ASP A 195 4.39 -4.41 -21.95
CA ASP A 195 5.21 -5.63 -21.93
C ASP A 195 4.41 -6.91 -22.17
N LEU A 196 3.13 -6.91 -21.81
CA LEU A 196 2.20 -8.00 -22.08
C LEU A 196 1.76 -8.06 -23.55
N GLY A 197 2.36 -7.26 -24.42
CA GLY A 197 2.13 -7.23 -25.86
C GLY A 197 1.01 -6.29 -26.29
N ASN A 198 0.49 -5.45 -25.39
CA ASN A 198 -0.47 -4.41 -25.76
C ASN A 198 0.25 -3.21 -26.37
N THR A 199 -0.47 -2.46 -27.21
CA THR A 199 0.05 -1.24 -27.84
C THR A 199 -1.01 -0.15 -27.75
N GLY A 200 -0.60 1.09 -27.50
CA GLY A 200 -1.51 2.23 -27.41
C GLY A 200 -0.92 3.32 -26.54
N SER A 201 -1.70 4.36 -26.31
CA SER A 201 -1.43 5.47 -25.38
C SER A 201 -1.81 5.10 -23.94
N GLN A 202 -1.44 5.95 -22.97
CA GLN A 202 -1.93 5.83 -21.60
C GLN A 202 -3.46 5.91 -21.52
N GLN A 203 -4.10 6.67 -22.42
CA GLN A 203 -5.55 6.73 -22.51
C GLN A 203 -6.13 5.39 -22.99
N ASP A 204 -5.49 4.73 -23.97
CA ASP A 204 -5.89 3.40 -24.43
C ASP A 204 -5.74 2.33 -23.34
N PHE A 205 -4.71 2.46 -22.49
CA PHE A 205 -4.58 1.64 -21.29
C PHE A 205 -5.73 1.89 -20.32
N ILE A 206 -6.04 3.14 -19.98
CA ILE A 206 -7.19 3.48 -19.13
C ILE A 206 -8.50 2.98 -19.75
N ASP A 207 -8.65 3.07 -21.06
CA ASP A 207 -9.82 2.58 -21.79
C ASP A 207 -9.88 1.05 -21.81
N SER A 208 -8.74 0.35 -21.79
CA SER A 208 -8.69 -1.11 -21.65
C SER A 208 -9.14 -1.60 -20.27
N LEU A 209 -9.01 -0.75 -19.25
CA LEU A 209 -9.53 -1.00 -17.90
C LEU A 209 -11.04 -0.73 -17.82
N LYS A 210 -11.61 0.00 -18.78
CA LYS A 210 -13.06 0.18 -18.88
C LYS A 210 -13.67 -1.13 -19.37
N PRO A 211 -14.83 -1.54 -18.84
CA PRO A 211 -15.49 -2.76 -19.30
C PRO A 211 -15.76 -2.68 -20.80
N LYS A 212 -15.36 -3.73 -21.54
CA LYS A 212 -15.70 -3.88 -22.95
C LYS A 212 -17.22 -4.07 -23.06
N VAL A 213 -17.92 -3.08 -23.57
CA VAL A 213 -19.33 -3.20 -23.92
C VAL A 213 -19.39 -4.05 -25.20
N VAL A 214 -19.70 -5.34 -25.06
CA VAL A 214 -20.00 -6.18 -26.21
C VAL A 214 -21.44 -5.88 -26.63
N GLU A 215 -21.65 -5.53 -27.90
CA GLU A 215 -23.00 -5.47 -28.49
C GLU A 215 -23.73 -6.79 -28.16
N ASN A 216 -24.97 -6.66 -27.65
CA ASN A 216 -25.84 -7.71 -27.08
C ASN A 216 -25.78 -7.92 -25.55
N ASN A 217 -25.17 -7.00 -24.78
CA ASN A 217 -25.41 -6.88 -23.34
C ASN A 217 -25.01 -8.11 -22.49
N SER A 218 -24.17 -9.00 -23.04
CA SER A 218 -23.61 -10.15 -22.31
C SER A 218 -22.14 -9.87 -21.98
N VAL A 219 -21.88 -9.54 -20.71
CA VAL A 219 -20.51 -9.43 -20.17
C VAL A 219 -19.94 -10.85 -20.02
N SER A 220 -19.03 -11.24 -20.91
CA SER A 220 -18.41 -12.58 -20.92
C SER A 220 -17.25 -12.75 -19.92
N GLU A 221 -16.91 -11.71 -19.15
CA GLU A 221 -15.86 -11.81 -18.14
C GLU A 221 -16.49 -12.01 -16.75
N VAL A 222 -16.08 -13.07 -16.06
CA VAL A 222 -16.42 -13.28 -14.65
C VAL A 222 -15.80 -12.14 -13.85
N ARG A 223 -16.62 -11.14 -13.50
CA ARG A 223 -16.16 -9.98 -12.72
C ARG A 223 -16.07 -10.35 -11.25
N ARG A 224 -14.88 -10.15 -10.66
CA ARG A 224 -14.57 -10.44 -9.25
C ARG A 224 -14.87 -9.25 -8.33
N ALA A 225 -14.78 -9.48 -7.02
CA ALA A 225 -14.76 -8.40 -6.04
C ALA A 225 -13.53 -7.48 -6.25
N PRO A 226 -13.63 -6.16 -6.01
CA PRO A 226 -12.61 -5.19 -6.38
C PRO A 226 -11.40 -5.20 -5.43
N ALA A 227 -10.19 -5.23 -5.98
CA ALA A 227 -8.94 -5.24 -5.22
C ALA A 227 -8.16 -3.91 -5.29
N ALA A 228 -8.43 -3.10 -6.32
CA ALA A 228 -7.79 -1.82 -6.58
C ALA A 228 -8.79 -0.76 -7.05
N TRP A 229 -8.39 0.51 -6.95
CA TRP A 229 -9.22 1.64 -7.31
C TRP A 229 -8.39 2.80 -7.86
N THR A 230 -9.04 3.68 -8.61
CA THR A 230 -8.51 4.99 -9.03
C THR A 230 -9.59 6.05 -8.90
N LEU A 231 -9.19 7.32 -8.78
CA LEU A 231 -10.10 8.46 -8.67
C LEU A 231 -10.13 9.26 -9.95
N ASP A 232 -11.30 9.32 -10.58
CA ASP A 232 -11.60 10.20 -11.71
C ASP A 232 -12.28 11.48 -11.19
N ARG A 233 -11.55 12.59 -11.33
CA ARG A 233 -11.99 13.93 -10.90
C ARG A 233 -12.56 14.77 -12.05
N THR A 234 -12.62 14.20 -13.27
CA THR A 234 -13.16 14.87 -14.46
C THR A 234 -14.68 14.80 -14.52
N THR A 235 -15.28 13.86 -13.79
CA THR A 235 -16.74 13.72 -13.67
C THR A 235 -17.28 14.54 -12.51
N THR A 236 -18.56 14.91 -12.53
CA THR A 236 -19.28 15.46 -11.37
C THR A 236 -20.59 14.70 -11.17
N PRO A 237 -20.78 13.95 -10.07
CA PRO A 237 -19.83 13.69 -8.97
C PRO A 237 -18.50 13.07 -9.45
N TRP A 238 -17.42 13.23 -8.68
CA TRP A 238 -16.18 12.46 -8.87
C TRP A 238 -16.52 10.96 -8.84
N THR A 239 -15.75 10.16 -9.58
CA THR A 239 -16.00 8.72 -9.70
C THR A 239 -14.79 7.96 -9.18
N ILE A 240 -15.03 7.01 -8.28
CA ILE A 240 -14.03 5.99 -7.96
C ILE A 240 -14.23 4.83 -8.92
N TRP A 241 -13.25 4.57 -9.78
CA TRP A 241 -13.25 3.40 -10.64
C TRP A 241 -12.54 2.24 -9.96
N LEU A 242 -13.15 1.06 -10.02
CA LEU A 242 -12.64 -0.17 -9.43
C LEU A 242 -12.09 -1.08 -10.53
N ASP A 243 -11.11 -1.92 -10.19
CA ASP A 243 -10.48 -2.86 -11.13
C ASP A 243 -11.41 -3.98 -11.62
N ASN A 244 -12.63 -4.07 -11.08
CA ASN A 244 -13.68 -4.96 -11.58
C ASN A 244 -14.65 -4.29 -12.56
N GLY A 245 -14.35 -3.06 -13.00
CA GLY A 245 -15.15 -2.29 -13.95
C GLY A 245 -16.36 -1.58 -13.36
N CYS A 246 -16.59 -1.70 -12.04
CA CYS A 246 -17.60 -0.93 -11.34
C CYS A 246 -17.09 0.48 -11.02
N GLY A 247 -18.02 1.43 -10.92
CA GLY A 247 -17.74 2.79 -10.44
C GLY A 247 -18.54 3.12 -9.18
N LEU A 248 -18.01 3.96 -8.31
CA LEU A 248 -18.73 4.52 -7.16
C LEU A 248 -18.80 6.04 -7.26
N GLN A 249 -20.01 6.55 -7.10
CA GLN A 249 -20.27 7.99 -6.97
C GLN A 249 -21.07 8.26 -5.70
N PHE A 250 -20.73 9.38 -5.04
CA PHE A 250 -21.43 9.88 -3.86
C PHE A 250 -22.01 11.27 -4.17
N PRO A 251 -23.23 11.37 -4.73
CA PRO A 251 -23.81 12.65 -5.19
C PRO A 251 -23.95 13.71 -4.11
N GLU A 252 -24.20 13.33 -2.86
CA GLU A 252 -24.26 14.26 -1.72
C GLU A 252 -22.93 14.91 -1.37
N TYR A 253 -21.84 14.30 -1.82
CA TYR A 253 -20.47 14.69 -1.50
C TYR A 253 -19.70 14.91 -2.80
N ALA A 254 -20.36 15.45 -3.83
CA ALA A 254 -19.98 15.31 -5.25
C ALA A 254 -18.49 15.52 -5.56
N THR A 255 -17.82 16.44 -4.87
CA THR A 255 -16.39 16.75 -5.03
C THR A 255 -15.63 16.82 -3.70
N THR A 256 -16.20 16.27 -2.62
CA THR A 256 -15.63 16.36 -1.27
C THR A 256 -14.39 15.48 -1.15
N ALA A 257 -13.21 16.12 -1.12
CA ALA A 257 -11.92 15.44 -1.16
C ALA A 257 -11.74 14.37 -0.06
N THR A 258 -12.18 14.61 1.17
CA THR A 258 -12.07 13.66 2.28
C THR A 258 -12.91 12.39 2.09
N VAL A 259 -14.08 12.48 1.45
CA VAL A 259 -14.94 11.31 1.16
C VAL A 259 -14.29 10.41 0.10
N TYR A 260 -13.72 11.03 -0.93
CA TYR A 260 -13.02 10.35 -2.03
C TYR A 260 -11.55 10.02 -1.72
N GLY A 261 -11.00 10.47 -0.59
CA GLY A 261 -9.61 10.24 -0.20
C GLY A 261 -8.56 11.08 -0.95
N TYR A 262 -8.97 12.10 -1.69
CA TYR A 262 -8.04 12.95 -2.44
C TYR A 262 -7.28 13.89 -1.50
N GLY A 263 -5.95 13.85 -1.54
CA GLY A 263 -5.10 14.69 -0.68
C GLY A 263 -5.21 14.39 0.82
N PHE A 264 -5.89 13.30 1.19
CA PHE A 264 -6.13 12.92 2.57
C PHE A 264 -5.38 11.62 2.90
N ALA A 265 -4.24 11.74 3.57
CA ALA A 265 -3.41 10.57 3.94
C ALA A 265 -4.00 9.75 5.10
N GLY A 266 -4.89 10.34 5.90
CA GLY A 266 -5.50 9.65 7.04
C GLY A 266 -6.38 8.48 6.59
N ASN A 267 -6.29 7.34 7.28
CA ASN A 267 -7.19 6.20 7.10
C ASN A 267 -7.25 5.55 5.70
N LEU A 268 -6.50 6.01 4.69
CA LEU A 268 -6.48 5.37 3.36
C LEU A 268 -6.03 3.91 3.41
N ASN A 269 -5.18 3.58 4.38
CA ASN A 269 -4.68 2.23 4.63
C ASN A 269 -5.43 1.53 5.77
N ALA A 270 -6.60 2.04 6.19
CA ALA A 270 -7.38 1.43 7.26
C ALA A 270 -7.85 0.02 6.87
N THR A 271 -7.73 -0.91 7.81
CA THR A 271 -8.15 -2.31 7.68
C THR A 271 -9.44 -2.62 8.46
N ASP A 272 -9.99 -1.61 9.13
CA ASP A 272 -11.25 -1.62 9.87
C ASP A 272 -12.12 -0.41 9.46
N PHE A 273 -13.37 -0.37 9.92
CA PHE A 273 -14.36 0.63 9.52
C PHE A 273 -13.88 2.04 9.83
N VAL A 274 -13.90 2.89 8.80
CA VAL A 274 -13.63 4.32 8.89
C VAL A 274 -14.77 5.12 8.30
N THR A 275 -15.04 6.30 8.85
CA THR A 275 -16.14 7.14 8.37
C THR A 275 -15.81 7.84 7.05
N TRP A 276 -14.54 8.18 6.84
CA TRP A 276 -13.97 8.64 5.58
C TRP A 276 -12.43 8.43 5.59
N PRO A 277 -11.81 8.24 4.41
CA PRO A 277 -12.45 8.09 3.11
C PRO A 277 -13.27 6.80 3.04
N LEU A 278 -14.22 6.71 2.10
CA LEU A 278 -15.14 5.56 2.05
C LEU A 278 -14.54 4.32 1.40
N ILE A 279 -13.58 4.52 0.50
CA ILE A 279 -12.98 3.46 -0.30
C ILE A 279 -12.23 2.37 0.49
N PRO A 280 -11.54 2.65 1.62
CA PRO A 280 -10.89 1.62 2.42
C PRO A 280 -11.89 0.59 2.97
N ASN A 281 -13.14 1.00 3.25
CA ASN A 281 -14.17 0.06 3.69
C ASN A 281 -14.55 -0.92 2.58
N VAL A 282 -14.63 -0.46 1.33
CA VAL A 282 -14.92 -1.32 0.15
C VAL A 282 -13.80 -2.33 -0.04
N ILE A 283 -12.55 -1.85 -0.08
CA ILE A 283 -11.37 -2.69 -0.31
C ILE A 283 -11.17 -3.67 0.85
N SER A 284 -11.39 -3.24 2.10
CA SER A 284 -11.30 -4.10 3.28
C SER A 284 -12.41 -5.16 3.32
N ALA A 285 -13.63 -4.82 2.90
CA ALA A 285 -14.71 -5.80 2.77
C ALA A 285 -14.39 -6.82 1.67
N SER A 286 -13.90 -6.37 0.51
CA SER A 286 -13.48 -7.26 -0.58
C SER A 286 -12.34 -8.21 -0.19
N ARG A 287 -11.47 -7.80 0.72
CA ARG A 287 -10.34 -8.61 1.23
C ARG A 287 -10.72 -9.45 2.46
N GLY A 288 -11.95 -9.35 2.94
CA GLY A 288 -12.44 -10.08 4.11
C GLY A 288 -11.91 -9.56 5.46
N THR A 289 -11.17 -8.44 5.50
CA THR A 289 -10.74 -7.84 6.78
C THR A 289 -11.91 -7.15 7.51
N LEU A 290 -12.91 -6.68 6.73
CA LEU A 290 -14.24 -6.32 7.22
C LEU A 290 -15.21 -7.47 6.98
N THR A 291 -15.36 -8.34 7.99
CA THR A 291 -16.25 -9.50 7.94
C THR A 291 -17.71 -9.11 8.19
N LEU A 292 -18.64 -10.00 7.84
CA LEU A 292 -20.06 -9.85 8.18
C LEU A 292 -20.28 -9.76 9.70
N GLU A 293 -19.49 -10.47 10.50
CA GLU A 293 -19.54 -10.40 11.96
C GLU A 293 -19.17 -9.00 12.48
N LYS A 294 -18.05 -8.45 12.01
CA LYS A 294 -17.65 -7.07 12.34
C LYS A 294 -18.72 -6.09 11.91
N PHE A 295 -19.28 -6.28 10.72
CA PHE A 295 -20.37 -5.45 10.22
C PHE A 295 -21.62 -5.54 11.10
N ARG A 296 -22.02 -6.74 11.55
CA ARG A 296 -23.15 -6.91 12.49
C ARG A 296 -22.93 -6.15 13.80
N ALA A 297 -21.75 -6.31 14.39
CA ALA A 297 -21.38 -5.68 15.66
C ALA A 297 -21.24 -4.16 15.57
N LYS A 298 -21.06 -3.59 14.37
CA LYS A 298 -20.86 -2.14 14.19
C LYS A 298 -22.18 -1.38 14.21
N SER A 299 -22.28 -0.36 15.05
CA SER A 299 -23.44 0.54 15.12
C SER A 299 -23.25 1.88 14.39
N GLY A 300 -22.01 2.40 14.25
CA GLY A 300 -21.72 3.68 13.59
C GLY A 300 -20.70 3.58 12.44
N MET A 301 -20.19 4.73 11.98
CA MET A 301 -19.25 4.89 10.85
C MET A 301 -19.87 4.80 9.44
N PHE A 302 -21.21 4.83 9.35
CA PHE A 302 -21.92 4.74 8.07
C PHE A 302 -22.42 6.10 7.53
N ASP A 303 -22.02 7.20 8.19
CA ASP A 303 -22.56 8.54 7.98
C ASP A 303 -22.58 9.00 6.52
N TYR A 304 -21.56 8.64 5.74
CA TYR A 304 -21.38 9.10 4.36
C TYR A 304 -21.89 8.09 3.33
N TRP A 305 -22.47 6.97 3.76
CA TRP A 305 -23.15 6.02 2.86
C TRP A 305 -24.56 6.49 2.53
N SER A 306 -24.62 7.56 1.74
CA SER A 306 -25.87 8.20 1.32
C SER A 306 -26.80 7.21 0.61
N PRO A 307 -28.13 7.32 0.77
CA PRO A 307 -29.10 6.63 -0.08
C PRO A 307 -28.91 6.93 -1.57
N ARG A 308 -28.30 8.08 -1.91
CA ARG A 308 -27.98 8.47 -3.30
C ARG A 308 -26.66 7.88 -3.82
N THR A 309 -25.94 7.11 -3.01
CA THR A 309 -24.70 6.45 -3.44
C THR A 309 -24.99 5.58 -4.66
N LYS A 310 -24.28 5.81 -5.76
CA LYS A 310 -24.52 5.15 -7.03
C LYS A 310 -23.38 4.18 -7.33
N VAL A 311 -23.73 2.93 -7.61
CA VAL A 311 -22.82 1.95 -8.20
C VAL A 311 -23.05 1.96 -9.72
N ILE A 312 -22.02 2.29 -10.46
CA ILE A 312 -21.99 2.26 -11.93
C ILE A 312 -21.59 0.85 -12.35
N ASN A 313 -22.28 0.28 -13.33
CA ASN A 313 -22.02 -1.05 -13.88
C ASN A 313 -22.05 -2.19 -12.84
N ALA A 314 -22.98 -2.09 -11.88
CA ALA A 314 -23.16 -3.08 -10.82
C ALA A 314 -23.14 -4.53 -11.37
N ILE A 315 -22.51 -5.42 -10.61
CA ILE A 315 -22.40 -6.85 -10.95
C ILE A 315 -23.67 -7.57 -10.51
N GLN A 316 -24.20 -7.21 -9.34
CA GLN A 316 -25.41 -7.80 -8.78
C GLN A 316 -26.54 -6.76 -8.73
N ASP A 317 -27.76 -7.21 -9.00
CA ASP A 317 -28.95 -6.35 -8.95
C ASP A 317 -29.53 -6.31 -7.53
N ALA A 318 -29.30 -5.21 -6.82
CA ALA A 318 -29.84 -5.01 -5.47
C ALA A 318 -31.34 -4.70 -5.45
N SER A 319 -31.98 -4.39 -6.59
CA SER A 319 -33.39 -4.03 -6.62
C SER A 319 -34.30 -5.19 -6.20
N LYS A 320 -33.82 -6.44 -6.38
CA LYS A 320 -34.49 -7.68 -5.98
C LYS A 320 -34.62 -7.90 -4.47
N PHE A 321 -33.98 -7.05 -3.66
CA PHE A 321 -34.08 -7.09 -2.21
C PHE A 321 -34.76 -5.83 -1.67
N ASP A 322 -35.55 -6.04 -0.61
CA ASP A 322 -35.92 -5.01 0.34
C ASP A 322 -34.86 -4.96 1.44
N TRP A 323 -34.29 -3.76 1.60
CA TRP A 323 -33.20 -3.47 2.51
C TRP A 323 -33.69 -2.72 3.75
N SER A 324 -34.99 -2.40 3.86
CA SER A 324 -35.54 -1.65 5.00
C SER A 324 -35.51 -2.46 6.30
N ASN A 325 -35.69 -3.78 6.20
CA ASN A 325 -35.73 -4.71 7.34
C ASN A 325 -34.41 -5.45 7.57
N ALA A 326 -33.43 -5.27 6.67
CA ALA A 326 -32.08 -5.67 6.98
C ALA A 326 -31.70 -4.92 8.27
N PHE A 327 -31.30 -5.66 9.31
CA PHE A 327 -30.77 -5.12 10.58
C PHE A 327 -31.72 -4.76 11.75
N GLY A 328 -32.88 -5.41 11.89
CA GLY A 328 -33.69 -5.39 13.14
C GLY A 328 -34.30 -4.03 13.51
N ASP A 329 -34.97 -3.95 14.67
CA ASP A 329 -35.82 -2.81 15.09
C ASP A 329 -35.09 -1.44 15.25
N ALA A 330 -33.76 -1.41 15.09
CA ALA A 330 -32.95 -0.20 15.10
C ALA A 330 -32.74 0.41 13.70
N GLY A 331 -33.38 -0.16 12.67
CA GLY A 331 -33.43 0.36 11.30
C GLY A 331 -34.39 1.54 11.13
N THR A 332 -34.09 2.69 11.72
CA THR A 332 -34.70 3.93 11.22
C THR A 332 -33.79 4.51 10.15
N ASN A 333 -34.31 4.72 8.94
CA ASN A 333 -33.67 5.47 7.85
C ASN A 333 -33.45 6.97 8.21
N SER A 334 -33.25 7.30 9.50
CA SER A 334 -33.07 8.64 10.03
C SER A 334 -31.75 8.73 10.80
N GLY A 335 -30.85 9.60 10.35
CA GLY A 335 -29.59 9.91 11.03
C GLY A 335 -28.42 8.99 10.66
N SER A 336 -27.29 9.20 11.35
CA SER A 336 -26.00 8.50 11.22
C SER A 336 -26.09 6.97 11.25
N TYR A 337 -27.04 6.45 12.03
CA TYR A 337 -27.30 5.03 12.23
C TYR A 337 -28.09 4.38 11.06
N GLY A 338 -28.86 5.16 10.30
CA GLY A 338 -29.78 4.67 9.28
C GLY A 338 -29.16 4.31 7.92
N ARG A 339 -27.84 4.50 7.75
CA ARG A 339 -27.16 4.34 6.45
C ARG A 339 -26.44 3.01 6.28
N LYS A 340 -26.46 2.15 7.31
CA LYS A 340 -25.93 0.77 7.28
C LYS A 340 -26.53 -0.10 6.16
N PRO A 341 -27.84 -0.02 5.83
CA PRO A 341 -28.39 -0.71 4.67
C PRO A 341 -27.76 -0.28 3.34
N ASN A 342 -27.42 1.00 3.18
CA ASN A 342 -26.77 1.49 1.95
C ASN A 342 -25.38 0.92 1.77
N PHE A 343 -24.60 0.77 2.86
CA PHE A 343 -23.33 0.08 2.83
C PHE A 343 -23.49 -1.35 2.31
N ALA A 344 -24.43 -2.10 2.91
CA ALA A 344 -24.68 -3.49 2.54
C ALA A 344 -25.12 -3.64 1.08
N ARG A 345 -26.02 -2.76 0.63
CA ARG A 345 -26.44 -2.67 -0.77
C ARG A 345 -25.25 -2.47 -1.70
N VAL A 346 -24.34 -1.54 -1.39
CA VAL A 346 -23.15 -1.29 -2.23
C VAL A 346 -22.21 -2.49 -2.24
N MET A 347 -21.93 -3.12 -1.09
CA MET A 347 -21.09 -4.34 -1.07
C MET A 347 -21.68 -5.45 -1.93
N TYR A 348 -23.00 -5.60 -1.90
CA TYR A 348 -23.73 -6.55 -2.73
C TYR A 348 -23.63 -6.22 -4.22
N GLU A 349 -23.94 -4.99 -4.63
CA GLU A 349 -23.86 -4.55 -6.03
C GLU A 349 -22.45 -4.69 -6.63
N LEU A 350 -21.42 -4.56 -5.80
CA LEU A 350 -20.01 -4.77 -6.17
C LEU A 350 -19.58 -6.25 -6.20
N SER A 351 -20.50 -7.18 -5.92
CA SER A 351 -20.24 -8.62 -5.78
C SER A 351 -19.21 -8.98 -4.70
N ILE A 352 -19.09 -8.13 -3.67
CA ILE A 352 -18.30 -8.43 -2.47
C ILE A 352 -19.08 -9.39 -1.56
N TRP A 353 -20.38 -9.15 -1.41
CA TRP A 353 -21.29 -10.01 -0.64
C TRP A 353 -22.25 -10.74 -1.58
N SER A 354 -22.60 -11.97 -1.20
CA SER A 354 -23.51 -12.84 -1.92
C SER A 354 -24.96 -12.67 -1.48
N ASP A 355 -25.89 -13.29 -2.21
CA ASP A 355 -27.30 -13.43 -1.80
C ASP A 355 -27.43 -14.04 -0.39
N ALA A 356 -26.66 -15.08 -0.08
CA ALA A 356 -26.70 -15.74 1.22
C ALA A 356 -26.24 -14.79 2.34
N ASP A 357 -25.20 -14.00 2.07
CA ASP A 357 -24.69 -13.02 3.02
C ASP A 357 -25.76 -11.97 3.33
N VAL A 358 -26.36 -11.35 2.31
CA VAL A 358 -27.33 -10.28 2.53
C VAL A 358 -28.66 -10.76 3.11
N LEU A 359 -29.09 -11.98 2.78
CA LEU A 359 -30.21 -12.65 3.44
C LEU A 359 -29.91 -12.89 4.92
N SER A 360 -28.70 -13.36 5.25
CA SER A 360 -28.29 -13.57 6.63
C SER A 360 -28.24 -12.24 7.42
N LEU A 361 -28.07 -11.12 6.73
CA LEU A 361 -28.08 -9.77 7.27
C LEU A 361 -29.50 -9.20 7.45
N GLY A 362 -30.54 -9.94 7.02
CA GLY A 362 -31.95 -9.58 7.17
C GLY A 362 -32.57 -8.89 5.96
N ALA A 363 -31.86 -8.78 4.83
CA ALA A 363 -32.49 -8.35 3.58
C ALA A 363 -33.57 -9.36 3.19
N VAL A 364 -34.69 -8.88 2.66
CA VAL A 364 -35.82 -9.72 2.26
C VAL A 364 -35.90 -9.72 0.74
N ARG A 365 -36.05 -10.89 0.10
CA ARG A 365 -36.30 -10.91 -1.36
C ARG A 365 -37.67 -10.29 -1.64
N LYS A 366 -37.72 -9.37 -2.60
CA LYS A 366 -39.00 -8.91 -3.15
C LYS A 366 -39.54 -10.04 -4.01
N GLU A 367 -40.76 -10.50 -3.72
CA GLU A 367 -41.46 -11.38 -4.66
C GLU A 367 -41.70 -10.60 -5.96
N GLY A 368 -41.38 -11.25 -7.08
CA GLY A 368 -41.42 -10.65 -8.42
C GLY A 368 -42.82 -10.59 -9.02
#